data_AF-H1UCX7-F1
#
_entry.id   AF-H1UCX7-F1
#
_cell.length_a   1.000
_cell.length_b   1.000
_cell.length_c   1.000
_cell.angle_alpha   90.00
_cell.angle_beta   90.00
_cell.angle_gamma   90.00
#
_symmetry.space_group_name_H-M   'P 1'
#
loop_
_entity.id
_entity.type
_entity.pdbx_description
1 polymer ?
#
loop_
_entity_poly.entity_id
_entity_poly.type
_entity_poly.pdbx_seq_one_letter_code
_entity_poly.pdbx_strand_id
1 'polypeptide(L)'
;MRFYADIHRLANKRRKNKTEEEYHVYTTDGVEFGKAERIADIPAKSGDELYVDVIPVELTDEFIGLLRRGVRVYRLRRLDLLPSHRNGSKSARNDVLAMMSMDASMFKEITPEFLEMTRLISLYRQISRSLVFTKQVMANFSNKRTIHPVLLELRRQKDRVARKIVELAKMTYPEFNMLTTILGINTKNSLYGKAALAILFTYVDFGRGLRKILCYAGIYRPNDGKYNKLLKEAAESLTISVKRRQRIKAKEIRQILKTIRTTLMAGGQA
;
A
#
# COMPACT_ATOMS: atom_id res chain seq x y z
N MET A 1 11.93 19.30 14.52
CA MET A 1 13.04 18.32 14.64
C MET A 1 12.75 17.13 13.74
N ARG A 2 13.78 16.39 13.28
CA ARG A 2 13.61 15.19 12.45
C ARG A 2 13.94 13.95 13.25
N PHE A 3 13.00 13.01 13.28
CA PHE A 3 13.16 11.68 13.85
C PHE A 3 13.26 10.66 12.72
N TYR A 4 14.14 9.68 12.88
CA TYR A 4 14.24 8.53 11.99
C TYR A 4 14.03 7.28 12.81
N ALA A 5 13.15 6.39 12.38
CA ALA A 5 12.77 5.22 13.15
C ALA A 5 12.60 3.96 12.29
N ASP A 6 13.18 2.86 12.74
CA ASP A 6 12.94 1.52 12.18
C ASP A 6 11.73 0.88 12.86
N ILE A 7 10.69 0.57 12.06
CA ILE A 7 9.39 0.21 12.59
C ILE A 7 9.21 -1.30 12.68
N HIS A 8 9.45 -1.83 13.87
CA HIS A 8 9.27 -3.25 14.13
C HIS A 8 7.80 -3.67 14.33
N ARG A 9 7.35 -4.70 13.60
CA ARG A 9 5.96 -5.21 13.68
C ARG A 9 5.61 -5.91 14.99
N LEU A 10 6.60 -6.39 15.73
CA LEU A 10 6.38 -7.18 16.95
C LEU A 10 6.49 -6.38 18.24
N ALA A 11 6.88 -5.10 18.18
CA ALA A 11 6.97 -4.24 19.37
C ALA A 11 5.65 -4.22 20.19
N ASN A 12 4.51 -4.48 19.54
CA ASN A 12 3.19 -4.50 20.17
C ASN A 12 2.63 -5.90 20.53
N LYS A 13 3.42 -6.98 20.49
CA LYS A 13 2.94 -8.33 20.84
C LYS A 13 3.55 -8.84 22.14
N ARG A 14 2.72 -9.04 23.18
CA ARG A 14 3.09 -9.83 24.38
C ARG A 14 3.25 -11.32 24.02
N ARG A 15 4.43 -11.83 23.62
CA ARG A 15 4.67 -13.29 23.50
C ARG A 15 6.11 -13.78 23.76
N LYS A 16 6.27 -14.40 24.93
CA LYS A 16 7.06 -15.57 25.41
C LYS A 16 8.49 -15.89 24.96
N ASN A 17 9.01 -15.55 23.78
CA ASN A 17 10.39 -15.93 23.41
C ASN A 17 11.21 -14.69 23.04
N LYS A 18 12.04 -14.29 24.02
CA LYS A 18 12.91 -13.13 24.03
C LYS A 18 14.19 -13.42 23.25
N THR A 19 14.40 -12.83 22.07
CA THR A 19 15.78 -12.62 21.60
C THR A 19 15.99 -11.51 20.56
N GLU A 20 15.01 -11.03 19.78
CA GLU A 20 15.32 -9.99 18.78
C GLU A 20 14.22 -8.90 18.69
N GLU A 21 14.54 -7.75 19.29
CA GLU A 21 13.97 -6.39 19.20
C GLU A 21 12.44 -6.21 19.37
N GLU A 22 12.02 -6.02 20.63
CA GLU A 22 10.65 -5.70 21.06
C GLU A 22 10.32 -4.19 20.98
N TYR A 23 11.14 -3.37 20.32
CA TYR A 23 11.02 -1.92 20.34
C TYR A 23 11.27 -1.31 18.96
N HIS A 24 10.68 -0.14 18.74
CA HIS A 24 11.04 0.77 17.66
C HIS A 24 12.33 1.50 18.03
N VAL A 25 13.36 1.35 17.21
CA VAL A 25 14.61 2.10 17.38
C VAL A 25 14.47 3.42 16.65
N TYR A 26 14.81 4.52 17.31
CA TYR A 26 14.78 5.84 16.69
C TYR A 26 15.97 6.70 17.09
N THR A 27 16.26 7.73 16.31
CA THR A 27 17.26 8.76 16.61
C THR A 27 16.87 10.09 15.95
N THR A 28 17.49 11.16 16.41
CA THR A 28 17.42 12.51 15.81
C THR A 28 18.75 12.97 15.24
N ASP A 29 19.86 12.35 15.66
CA ASP A 29 21.23 12.81 15.38
C ASP A 29 22.14 11.70 14.82
N GLY A 30 21.70 10.43 14.86
CA GLY A 30 22.49 9.28 14.42
C GLY A 30 23.57 8.85 15.41
N VAL A 31 23.62 9.46 16.59
CA VAL A 31 24.59 9.16 17.66
C VAL A 31 23.86 8.50 18.82
N GLU A 32 22.81 9.15 19.32
CA GLU A 32 22.00 8.63 20.41
C GLU A 32 20.76 7.91 19.87
N PHE A 33 20.55 6.67 20.32
CA PHE A 33 19.43 5.85 19.87
C PHE A 33 18.46 5.61 21.03
N GLY A 34 17.24 6.09 20.85
CA GLY A 34 16.11 5.80 21.72
C GLY A 34 15.43 4.49 21.33
N LYS A 35 14.63 3.97 22.26
CA LYS A 35 13.78 2.79 22.09
C LYS A 35 12.36 3.16 22.52
N ALA A 36 11.38 2.85 21.69
CA ALA A 36 9.96 3.07 21.98
C ALA A 36 9.19 1.76 21.83
N GLU A 37 8.40 1.39 22.84
CA GLU A 37 7.53 0.21 22.75
C GLU A 37 6.38 0.45 21.76
N ARG A 38 5.81 1.66 21.77
CA ARG A 38 4.78 2.11 20.83
C ARG A 38 5.30 3.24 19.97
N ILE A 39 4.76 3.37 18.76
CA ILE A 39 5.03 4.49 17.85
C ILE A 39 4.67 5.82 18.51
N ALA A 40 3.58 5.84 19.29
CA ALA A 40 3.12 7.02 20.02
C ALA A 40 4.09 7.49 21.14
N ASP A 41 4.98 6.62 21.60
CA ASP A 41 5.95 6.91 22.66
C ASP A 41 7.23 7.58 22.13
N ILE A 42 7.41 7.63 20.81
CA ILE A 42 8.47 8.44 20.19
C ILE A 42 8.20 9.92 20.55
N PRO A 43 9.18 10.65 21.11
CA PRO A 43 8.96 11.98 21.70
C PRO A 43 8.82 13.11 20.66
N ALA A 44 8.26 12.80 19.48
CA ALA A 44 7.93 13.78 18.44
C ALA A 44 6.72 14.62 18.83
N LYS A 45 6.82 15.94 18.64
CA LYS A 45 5.80 16.94 18.98
C LYS A 45 5.23 17.59 17.72
N SER A 46 4.20 18.42 17.90
CA SER A 46 3.62 19.19 16.79
C SER A 46 4.70 19.96 16.04
N GLY A 47 4.72 19.84 14.70
CA GLY A 47 5.74 20.45 13.84
C GLY A 47 7.00 19.61 13.61
N ASP A 48 7.18 18.50 14.35
CA ASP A 48 8.28 17.56 14.09
C ASP A 48 7.96 16.64 12.90
N GLU A 49 9.03 16.08 12.32
CA GLU A 49 8.97 15.15 11.21
C GLU A 49 9.44 13.76 11.67
N LEU A 50 8.69 12.71 11.35
CA LEU A 50 9.03 11.32 11.63
C LEU A 50 9.19 10.53 10.33
N TYR A 51 10.41 10.07 10.06
CA TYR A 51 10.78 9.28 8.89
C TYR A 51 10.86 7.79 9.27
N VAL A 52 10.13 6.95 8.54
CA VAL A 52 10.02 5.51 8.81
C VAL A 52 10.24 4.66 7.56
N ASP A 53 10.73 3.44 7.77
CA ASP A 53 10.93 2.46 6.70
C ASP A 53 9.58 1.94 6.17
N VAL A 54 8.70 1.54 7.08
CA VAL A 54 7.41 0.91 6.79
C VAL A 54 6.33 1.38 7.77
N ILE A 55 5.08 1.32 7.31
CA ILE A 55 3.90 1.50 8.16
C ILE A 55 3.09 0.20 8.09
N PRO A 56 3.18 -0.66 9.12
CA PRO A 56 2.34 -1.83 9.21
C PRO A 56 0.87 -1.42 9.42
N VAL A 57 -0.06 -2.18 8.84
CA VAL A 57 -1.50 -1.87 8.91
C VAL A 57 -2.02 -2.05 10.33
N GLU A 58 -1.38 -2.91 11.12
CA GLU A 58 -1.69 -3.15 12.52
C GLU A 58 -1.38 -1.94 13.40
N LEU A 59 -0.50 -1.03 12.95
CA LEU A 59 -0.08 0.15 13.70
C LEU A 59 -0.77 1.43 13.21
N THR A 60 -1.74 1.32 12.30
CA THR A 60 -2.41 2.47 11.67
C THR A 60 -2.95 3.47 12.69
N ASP A 61 -3.57 3.00 13.78
CA ASP A 61 -4.18 3.90 14.76
C ASP A 61 -3.15 4.73 15.53
N GLU A 62 -1.94 4.19 15.77
CA GLU A 62 -0.86 4.93 16.40
C GLU A 62 -0.29 6.03 15.48
N PHE A 63 -0.12 5.72 14.20
CA PHE A 63 0.28 6.72 13.21
C PHE A 63 -0.78 7.81 13.05
N ILE A 64 -2.08 7.46 13.08
CA ILE A 64 -3.16 8.46 13.12
C ILE A 64 -3.04 9.34 14.38
N GLY A 65 -2.70 8.75 15.53
CA GLY A 65 -2.44 9.49 16.78
C GLY A 65 -1.33 10.52 16.63
N LEU A 66 -0.22 10.16 15.97
CA LEU A 66 0.88 11.09 15.67
C LEU A 66 0.44 12.22 14.73
N LEU A 67 -0.26 11.90 13.64
CA LEU A 67 -0.76 12.91 12.71
C LEU A 67 -1.71 13.90 13.40
N ARG A 68 -2.60 13.42 14.28
CA ARG A 68 -3.50 14.27 15.08
C ARG A 68 -2.76 15.17 16.08
N ARG A 69 -1.58 14.76 16.55
CA ARG A 69 -0.69 15.58 17.41
C ARG A 69 0.07 16.65 16.61
N GLY A 70 -0.10 16.72 15.29
CA GLY A 70 0.62 17.66 14.43
C GLY A 70 2.01 17.19 14.01
N VAL A 71 2.35 15.91 14.19
CA VAL A 71 3.60 15.32 13.68
C VAL A 71 3.43 15.00 12.20
N ARG A 72 4.40 15.38 11.37
CA ARG A 72 4.44 15.01 9.95
C ARG A 72 5.13 13.68 9.78
N VAL A 73 4.43 12.68 9.22
CA VAL A 73 4.98 11.33 9.06
C VAL A 73 5.37 11.08 7.61
N TYR A 74 6.56 10.54 7.40
CA TYR A 74 7.12 10.24 6.09
C TYR A 74 7.52 8.77 6.01
N ARG A 75 6.99 8.04 5.03
CA ARG A 75 7.34 6.64 4.80
C ARG A 75 8.28 6.50 3.62
N LEU A 76 9.27 5.64 3.73
CA LEU A 76 10.14 5.29 2.62
C LEU A 76 9.32 4.75 1.44
N ARG A 77 9.59 5.29 0.24
CA ARG A 77 8.91 4.86 -0.99
C ARG A 77 9.33 3.46 -1.41
N ARG A 78 10.59 3.10 -1.14
CA ARG A 78 11.26 1.88 -1.59
C ARG A 78 12.17 1.29 -0.52
N LEU A 79 11.65 0.29 0.19
CA LEU A 79 12.41 -0.48 1.18
C LEU A 79 13.65 -1.15 0.59
N ASP A 80 13.65 -1.45 -0.71
CA ASP A 80 14.78 -2.09 -1.39
C ASP A 80 15.98 -1.16 -1.61
N LEU A 81 15.85 0.14 -1.29
CA LEU A 81 16.97 1.09 -1.28
C LEU A 81 17.73 1.10 0.06
N LEU A 82 17.16 0.57 1.14
CA LEU A 82 17.84 0.52 2.44
C LEU A 82 19.20 -0.17 2.37
N PRO A 83 19.34 -1.37 1.78
CA PRO A 83 20.61 -2.08 1.77
C PRO A 83 21.76 -1.31 1.11
N SER A 84 21.48 -0.49 0.08
CA SER A 84 22.53 0.26 -0.62
C SER A 84 23.00 1.50 0.12
N HIS A 85 22.29 1.91 1.18
CA HIS A 85 22.63 3.07 2.01
C HIS A 85 23.13 2.66 3.41
N ARG A 86 23.19 1.35 3.70
CA ARG A 86 23.72 0.85 4.98
C ARG A 86 25.24 0.92 5.00
N ASN A 87 25.76 1.42 6.11
CA ASN A 87 27.16 1.22 6.46
C ASN A 87 27.27 -0.01 7.37
N GLY A 88 27.55 -1.17 6.78
CA GLY A 88 27.79 -2.43 7.50
C GLY A 88 26.63 -3.45 7.47
N SER A 89 26.55 -4.29 8.51
CA SER A 89 25.59 -5.39 8.61
C SER A 89 24.15 -4.92 8.87
N LYS A 90 23.17 -5.79 8.64
CA LYS A 90 21.76 -5.47 8.90
C LYS A 90 21.50 -5.36 10.41
N SER A 91 21.03 -4.20 10.84
CA SER A 91 20.55 -3.93 12.21
C SER A 91 19.58 -2.75 12.18
N ALA A 92 18.70 -2.61 13.19
CA ALA A 92 17.78 -1.47 13.28
C ALA A 92 18.53 -0.13 13.29
N ARG A 93 19.66 -0.04 14.01
CA ARG A 93 20.52 1.17 14.01
C ARG A 93 21.05 1.49 12.61
N ASN A 94 21.57 0.50 11.90
CA ASN A 94 22.10 0.73 10.55
C ASN A 94 21.00 1.03 9.53
N ASP A 95 19.79 0.50 9.70
CA ASP A 95 18.63 0.85 8.90
C ASP A 95 18.18 2.30 9.15
N VAL A 96 18.16 2.74 10.41
CA VAL A 96 17.89 4.14 10.78
C VAL A 96 18.95 5.09 10.20
N LEU A 97 20.24 4.79 10.37
CA LEU A 97 21.33 5.59 9.79
C LEU A 97 21.28 5.62 8.25
N ALA A 98 20.92 4.50 7.63
CA ALA A 98 20.71 4.45 6.18
C ALA A 98 19.60 5.42 5.78
N MET A 99 18.46 5.45 6.48
CA MET A 99 17.38 6.42 6.22
C MET A 99 17.81 7.86 6.44
N MET A 100 18.65 8.15 7.44
CA MET A 100 19.18 9.51 7.66
C MET A 100 20.04 10.02 6.51
N SER A 101 20.77 9.11 5.84
CA SER A 101 21.60 9.47 4.69
C SER A 101 20.82 9.70 3.39
N MET A 102 19.54 9.30 3.35
CA MET A 102 18.70 9.41 2.16
C MET A 102 18.11 10.81 2.00
N ASP A 103 17.94 11.23 0.75
CA ASP A 103 17.24 12.47 0.41
C ASP A 103 15.75 12.39 0.78
N ALA A 104 15.18 13.51 1.25
CA ALA A 104 13.79 13.59 1.67
C ALA A 104 12.79 13.20 0.56
N SER A 105 13.13 13.40 -0.72
CA SER A 105 12.30 12.99 -1.86
C SER A 105 12.12 11.47 -1.97
N MET A 106 13.00 10.69 -1.34
CA MET A 106 12.88 9.23 -1.25
C MET A 106 11.74 8.79 -0.34
N PHE A 107 11.21 9.70 0.46
CA PHE A 107 10.07 9.47 1.35
C PHE A 107 8.78 10.07 0.78
N LYS A 108 7.65 9.53 1.25
CA LYS A 108 6.31 10.01 0.93
C LYS A 108 5.66 10.44 2.24
N GLU A 109 5.24 11.70 2.30
CA GLU A 109 4.41 12.20 3.40
C GLU A 109 3.09 11.42 3.44
N ILE A 110 2.67 11.11 4.65
CA ILE A 110 1.56 10.22 4.94
C ILE A 110 0.41 11.04 5.52
N THR A 111 -0.76 10.86 4.94
CA THR A 111 -2.00 11.50 5.40
C THR A 111 -2.90 10.48 6.10
N PRO A 112 -3.88 10.92 6.92
CA PRO A 112 -4.87 10.03 7.52
C PRO A 112 -5.63 9.21 6.48
N GLU A 113 -5.96 9.81 5.33
CA GLU A 113 -6.66 9.16 4.22
C GLU A 113 -5.81 8.06 3.60
N PHE A 114 -4.50 8.28 3.47
CA PHE A 114 -3.58 7.22 3.01
C PHE A 114 -3.59 6.03 3.95
N LEU A 115 -3.52 6.28 5.27
CA LEU A 115 -3.55 5.21 6.27
C LEU A 115 -4.86 4.43 6.23
N GLU A 116 -5.99 5.13 6.21
CA GLU A 116 -7.30 4.48 6.10
C GLU A 116 -7.44 3.67 4.80
N MET A 117 -6.98 4.23 3.67
CA MET A 117 -6.94 3.53 2.39
C MET A 117 -6.09 2.26 2.47
N THR A 118 -4.90 2.31 3.07
CA THR A 118 -4.05 1.11 3.20
C THR A 118 -4.69 0.01 4.04
N ARG A 119 -5.41 0.37 5.11
CA ARG A 119 -6.18 -0.56 5.95
C ARG A 119 -7.30 -1.24 5.16
N LEU A 120 -8.08 -0.45 4.41
CA LEU A 120 -9.14 -0.98 3.54
C LEU A 120 -8.59 -1.91 2.45
N ILE A 121 -7.47 -1.54 1.81
CA ILE A 121 -6.82 -2.35 0.78
C ILE A 121 -6.29 -3.67 1.38
N SER A 122 -5.73 -3.63 2.57
CA SER A 122 -5.27 -4.84 3.28
C SER A 122 -6.43 -5.81 3.54
N LEU A 123 -7.54 -5.30 4.08
CA LEU A 123 -8.75 -6.08 4.33
C LEU A 123 -9.34 -6.64 3.03
N TYR A 124 -9.42 -5.82 1.97
CA TYR A 124 -9.90 -6.24 0.65
C TYR A 124 -9.07 -7.40 0.08
N ARG A 125 -7.75 -7.35 0.29
CA ARG A 125 -6.82 -8.41 -0.13
C ARG A 125 -7.00 -9.68 0.69
N GLN A 126 -7.15 -9.57 2.01
CA GLN A 126 -7.42 -10.72 2.88
C GLN A 126 -8.71 -11.43 2.48
N ILE A 127 -9.82 -10.70 2.32
CA ILE A 127 -11.11 -11.25 1.88
C ILE A 127 -10.98 -11.89 0.48
N SER A 128 -10.25 -11.24 -0.45
CA SER A 128 -10.02 -11.80 -1.79
C SER A 128 -9.28 -13.13 -1.76
N ARG A 129 -8.28 -13.29 -0.87
CA ARG A 129 -7.60 -14.58 -0.67
C ARG A 129 -8.54 -15.62 -0.07
N SER A 130 -9.30 -15.26 0.96
CA SER A 130 -10.29 -16.14 1.58
C SER A 130 -11.35 -16.62 0.58
N LEU A 131 -11.78 -15.75 -0.34
CA LEU A 131 -12.68 -16.12 -1.43
C LEU A 131 -12.07 -17.17 -2.38
N VAL A 132 -10.81 -17.01 -2.76
CA VAL A 132 -10.11 -17.99 -3.61
C VAL A 132 -9.99 -19.33 -2.89
N PHE A 133 -9.55 -19.30 -1.63
CA PHE A 133 -9.43 -20.49 -0.81
C PHE A 133 -10.79 -21.19 -0.62
N THR A 134 -11.83 -20.45 -0.27
CA THR A 134 -13.19 -20.99 -0.08
C THR A 134 -13.73 -21.62 -1.36
N LYS A 135 -13.45 -21.03 -2.54
CA LYS A 135 -13.81 -21.64 -3.83
C LYS A 135 -13.07 -22.96 -4.08
N GLN A 136 -11.78 -23.04 -3.72
CA GLN A 136 -11.00 -24.27 -3.83
C GLN A 136 -11.55 -25.36 -2.90
N VAL A 137 -11.82 -25.03 -1.64
CA VAL A 137 -12.44 -25.95 -0.68
C VAL A 137 -13.79 -26.44 -1.20
N MET A 138 -14.67 -25.54 -1.66
CA MET A 138 -15.97 -25.91 -2.22
C MET A 138 -15.88 -26.79 -3.48
N ALA A 139 -14.83 -26.65 -4.28
CA ALA A 139 -14.60 -27.52 -5.44
C ALA A 139 -14.27 -28.97 -5.02
N ASN A 140 -13.57 -29.13 -3.89
CA ASN A 140 -13.07 -30.41 -3.38
C ASN A 140 -13.99 -31.06 -2.34
N PHE A 141 -15.00 -30.34 -1.83
CA PHE A 141 -15.89 -30.83 -0.77
C PHE A 141 -17.17 -31.46 -1.33
N SER A 142 -17.59 -32.60 -0.77
CA SER A 142 -18.75 -33.37 -1.22
C SER A 142 -20.07 -32.60 -1.03
N ASN A 143 -20.26 -31.96 0.13
CA ASN A 143 -21.46 -31.16 0.40
C ASN A 143 -21.22 -29.65 0.19
N LYS A 144 -21.34 -29.20 -1.06
CA LYS A 144 -21.16 -27.79 -1.44
C LYS A 144 -22.16 -26.84 -0.78
N ARG A 145 -23.33 -27.32 -0.36
CA ARG A 145 -24.38 -26.49 0.25
C ARG A 145 -23.93 -25.89 1.60
N THR A 146 -23.06 -26.58 2.33
CA THR A 146 -22.54 -26.10 3.63
C THR A 146 -21.59 -24.91 3.48
N ILE A 147 -20.81 -24.85 2.39
CA ILE A 147 -19.79 -23.80 2.17
C ILE A 147 -20.37 -22.59 1.43
N HIS A 148 -21.44 -22.80 0.65
CA HIS A 148 -22.04 -21.76 -0.16
C HIS A 148 -22.42 -20.47 0.61
N PRO A 149 -23.02 -20.53 1.83
CA PRO A 149 -23.31 -19.34 2.61
C PRO A 149 -22.07 -18.53 2.97
N VAL A 150 -20.98 -19.21 3.35
CA VAL A 150 -19.68 -18.57 3.67
C VAL A 150 -19.13 -17.85 2.44
N LEU A 151 -19.21 -18.47 1.25
CA LEU A 151 -18.80 -17.85 0.00
C LEU A 151 -19.61 -16.59 -0.32
N LEU A 152 -20.94 -16.63 -0.13
CA LEU A 152 -21.82 -15.48 -0.34
C LEU A 152 -21.50 -14.34 0.63
N GLU A 153 -21.25 -14.66 1.90
CA GLU A 153 -20.91 -13.65 2.91
C GLU A 153 -19.57 -12.98 2.62
N LEU A 154 -18.54 -13.75 2.26
CA LEU A 154 -17.26 -13.18 1.84
C LEU A 154 -17.38 -12.28 0.60
N ARG A 155 -18.29 -12.59 -0.35
CA ARG A 155 -18.55 -11.70 -1.50
C ARG A 155 -19.19 -10.39 -1.04
N ARG A 156 -20.19 -10.44 -0.16
CA ARG A 156 -20.83 -9.25 0.40
C ARG A 156 -19.85 -8.38 1.17
N GLN A 157 -18.98 -8.98 1.98
CA GLN A 157 -17.93 -8.26 2.69
C GLN A 157 -16.95 -7.61 1.72
N LYS A 158 -16.53 -8.33 0.67
CA LYS A 158 -15.68 -7.77 -0.38
C LYS A 158 -16.32 -6.56 -1.05
N ASP A 159 -17.62 -6.62 -1.37
CA ASP A 159 -18.34 -5.50 -1.99
C ASP A 159 -18.42 -4.30 -1.05
N ARG A 160 -18.69 -4.52 0.25
CA ARG A 160 -18.72 -3.45 1.26
C ARG A 160 -17.36 -2.75 1.34
N VAL A 161 -16.27 -3.50 1.42
CA VAL A 161 -14.91 -2.93 1.48
C VAL A 161 -14.54 -2.24 0.17
N ALA A 162 -14.88 -2.82 -0.99
CA ALA A 162 -14.64 -2.19 -2.29
C ALA A 162 -15.36 -0.84 -2.41
N ARG A 163 -16.61 -0.72 -1.92
CA ARG A 163 -17.32 0.56 -1.90
C ARG A 163 -16.61 1.60 -1.02
N LYS A 164 -16.16 1.22 0.18
CA LYS A 164 -15.39 2.12 1.05
C LYS A 164 -14.10 2.61 0.39
N ILE A 165 -13.38 1.72 -0.30
CA ILE A 165 -12.19 2.08 -1.09
C ILE A 165 -12.55 3.12 -2.17
N VAL A 166 -13.64 2.88 -2.90
CA VAL A 166 -14.08 3.77 -3.98
C VAL A 166 -14.52 5.14 -3.44
N GLU A 167 -15.30 5.18 -2.36
CA GLU A 167 -15.73 6.45 -1.77
C GLU A 167 -14.56 7.27 -1.24
N LEU A 168 -13.63 6.64 -0.51
CA LEU A 168 -12.42 7.31 -0.06
C LEU A 168 -11.59 7.81 -1.25
N ALA A 169 -11.43 7.01 -2.30
CA ALA A 169 -10.68 7.42 -3.49
C ALA A 169 -11.30 8.63 -4.21
N LYS A 170 -12.62 8.75 -4.26
CA LYS A 170 -13.30 9.92 -4.83
C LYS A 170 -13.03 11.20 -4.04
N MET A 171 -12.91 11.09 -2.72
CA MET A 171 -12.63 12.23 -1.84
C MET A 171 -11.15 12.61 -1.88
N THR A 172 -10.25 11.62 -1.98
CA THR A 172 -8.80 11.83 -1.91
C THR A 172 -8.18 12.21 -3.25
N TYR A 173 -8.70 11.71 -4.37
CA TYR A 173 -8.06 11.87 -5.68
C TYR A 173 -9.00 12.60 -6.67
N PRO A 174 -8.76 13.88 -6.97
CA PRO A 174 -9.62 14.67 -7.86
C PRO A 174 -9.83 14.03 -9.24
N GLU A 175 -8.80 13.39 -9.79
CA GLU A 175 -8.82 12.81 -11.14
C GLU A 175 -9.52 11.45 -11.20
N PHE A 176 -9.90 10.87 -10.05
CA PHE A 176 -10.47 9.53 -9.98
C PHE A 176 -11.75 9.41 -10.79
N ASN A 177 -12.70 10.34 -10.61
CA ASN A 177 -13.98 10.32 -11.33
C ASN A 177 -13.77 10.46 -12.84
N MET A 178 -12.94 11.42 -13.25
CA MET A 178 -12.57 11.62 -14.66
C MET A 178 -12.01 10.34 -15.28
N LEU A 179 -11.06 9.68 -14.61
CA LEU A 179 -10.46 8.44 -15.11
C LEU A 179 -11.44 7.27 -15.13
N THR A 180 -12.38 7.18 -14.19
CA THR A 180 -13.42 6.15 -14.28
C THR A 180 -14.30 6.32 -15.51
N THR A 181 -14.56 7.57 -15.93
CA THR A 181 -15.30 7.88 -17.16
C THR A 181 -14.46 7.55 -18.40
N ILE A 182 -13.21 8.02 -18.48
CA ILE A 182 -12.29 7.74 -19.61
C ILE A 182 -12.09 6.24 -19.81
N LEU A 183 -11.96 5.48 -18.72
CA LEU A 183 -11.79 4.03 -18.77
C LEU A 183 -13.10 3.26 -18.98
N GLY A 184 -14.25 3.94 -19.04
CA GLY A 184 -15.57 3.31 -19.24
C GLY A 184 -16.02 2.44 -18.07
N ILE A 185 -15.54 2.72 -16.86
CA ILE A 185 -15.82 1.98 -15.62
C ILE A 185 -16.62 2.81 -14.61
N ASN A 186 -17.21 3.93 -15.02
CA ASN A 186 -18.08 4.76 -14.17
C ASN A 186 -19.41 4.07 -13.77
N THR A 187 -19.77 2.95 -14.39
CA THR A 187 -21.01 2.19 -14.13
C THR A 187 -21.04 1.51 -12.76
N LYS A 188 -22.24 1.10 -12.29
CA LYS A 188 -22.43 0.32 -11.05
C LYS A 188 -21.77 -1.06 -11.10
N ASN A 189 -21.67 -1.66 -12.29
CA ASN A 189 -21.15 -3.02 -12.49
C ASN A 189 -19.63 -3.12 -12.41
N SER A 190 -18.93 -1.98 -12.43
CA SER A 190 -17.46 -1.93 -12.45
C SER A 190 -16.84 -1.67 -11.08
N LEU A 191 -17.51 -2.06 -9.98
CA LEU A 191 -17.07 -1.81 -8.60
C LEU A 191 -15.62 -2.26 -8.35
N TYR A 192 -15.25 -3.48 -8.75
CA TYR A 192 -13.89 -3.98 -8.56
C TYR A 192 -12.87 -3.30 -9.49
N GLY A 193 -13.30 -2.81 -10.66
CA GLY A 193 -12.46 -1.98 -11.53
C GLY A 193 -12.15 -0.63 -10.89
N LYS A 194 -13.16 0.03 -10.30
CA LYS A 194 -12.97 1.29 -9.56
C LYS A 194 -12.07 1.09 -8.33
N ALA A 195 -12.29 0.02 -7.55
CA ALA A 195 -11.43 -0.31 -6.41
C ALA A 195 -9.98 -0.62 -6.85
N ALA A 196 -9.80 -1.29 -7.99
CA ALA A 196 -8.48 -1.54 -8.56
C ALA A 196 -7.78 -0.25 -9.01
N LEU A 197 -8.50 0.70 -9.61
CA LEU A 197 -7.96 2.03 -9.92
C LEU A 197 -7.51 2.76 -8.64
N ALA A 198 -8.32 2.71 -7.58
CA ALA A 198 -7.98 3.33 -6.30
C ALA A 198 -6.69 2.74 -5.70
N ILE A 199 -6.55 1.41 -5.71
CA ILE A 199 -5.32 0.73 -5.25
C ILE A 199 -4.09 1.20 -6.04
N LEU A 200 -4.22 1.38 -7.36
CA LEU A 200 -3.13 1.90 -8.18
C LEU A 200 -2.78 3.33 -7.77
N PHE A 201 -3.77 4.21 -7.58
CA PHE A 201 -3.55 5.59 -7.13
C PHE A 201 -2.84 5.68 -5.77
N THR A 202 -3.12 4.76 -4.86
CA THR A 202 -2.49 4.76 -3.53
C THR A 202 -0.98 4.50 -3.58
N TYR A 203 -0.54 3.58 -4.44
CA TYR A 203 0.83 3.04 -4.41
C TYR A 203 1.67 3.37 -5.66
N VAL A 204 1.05 3.69 -6.80
CA VAL A 204 1.75 4.01 -8.04
C VAL A 204 1.94 5.51 -8.14
N ASP A 205 3.19 5.91 -8.24
CA ASP A 205 3.56 7.25 -8.67
C ASP A 205 3.50 7.32 -10.21
N PHE A 206 2.39 7.86 -10.73
CA PHE A 206 2.14 7.99 -12.16
C PHE A 206 2.95 9.10 -12.83
N GLY A 207 3.68 9.95 -12.08
CA GLY A 207 4.66 10.88 -12.64
C GLY A 207 5.86 10.17 -13.27
N ARG A 208 6.14 8.94 -12.83
CA ARG A 208 7.27 8.14 -13.34
C ARG A 208 7.08 7.72 -14.79
N GLY A 209 8.20 7.48 -15.47
CA GLY A 209 8.18 6.92 -16.82
C GLY A 209 7.43 5.59 -16.89
N LEU A 210 6.66 5.38 -17.96
CA LEU A 210 5.79 4.21 -18.14
C LEU A 210 6.51 2.87 -17.89
N ARG A 211 7.76 2.74 -18.35
CA ARG A 211 8.57 1.53 -18.13
C ARG A 211 8.72 1.21 -16.63
N LYS A 212 9.00 2.22 -15.79
CA LYS A 212 9.15 2.04 -14.33
C LYS A 212 7.85 1.58 -13.69
N ILE A 213 6.71 2.15 -14.11
CA ILE A 213 5.37 1.74 -13.64
C ILE A 213 5.09 0.28 -14.02
N LEU A 214 5.38 -0.11 -15.27
CA LEU A 214 5.15 -1.48 -15.75
C LEU A 214 6.04 -2.50 -15.03
N CYS A 215 7.31 -2.16 -14.76
CA CYS A 215 8.19 -3.00 -13.95
C CYS A 215 7.65 -3.16 -12.53
N TYR A 216 7.21 -2.06 -11.90
CA TYR A 216 6.68 -2.10 -10.54
C TYR A 216 5.40 -2.92 -10.40
N ALA A 217 4.53 -2.90 -11.42
CA ALA A 217 3.34 -3.74 -11.53
C ALA A 217 3.61 -5.15 -12.11
N GLY A 218 4.87 -5.52 -12.39
CA GLY A 218 5.22 -6.86 -12.86
C GLY A 218 4.77 -7.20 -14.28
N ILE A 219 4.48 -6.20 -15.12
CA ILE A 219 3.98 -6.37 -16.50
C ILE A 219 5.12 -6.42 -17.53
N TYR A 220 6.27 -5.85 -17.21
CA TYR A 220 7.43 -5.75 -18.10
C TYR A 220 8.69 -6.33 -17.44
N ARG A 221 9.61 -6.88 -18.26
CA ARG A 221 10.92 -7.43 -17.86
C ARG A 221 12.04 -6.42 -18.21
N PRO A 222 13.20 -6.46 -17.54
CA PRO A 222 13.53 -7.29 -16.38
C PRO A 222 12.88 -6.71 -15.12
N ASN A 223 12.36 -7.60 -14.29
CA ASN A 223 11.88 -7.23 -12.96
C ASN A 223 12.46 -8.15 -11.87
N ASP A 224 13.33 -9.11 -12.22
CA ASP A 224 14.05 -10.04 -11.33
C ASP A 224 13.23 -10.63 -10.18
N GLY A 225 11.92 -10.82 -10.39
CA GLY A 225 10.96 -11.22 -9.34
C GLY A 225 10.61 -10.12 -8.31
N LYS A 226 11.27 -8.95 -8.37
CA LYS A 226 11.08 -7.77 -7.52
C LYS A 226 9.98 -6.85 -8.07
N TYR A 227 8.73 -7.33 -8.06
CA TYR A 227 7.57 -6.51 -8.39
C TYR A 227 6.50 -6.56 -7.30
N ASN A 228 5.61 -5.58 -7.28
CA ASN A 228 4.53 -5.54 -6.31
C ASN A 228 3.34 -6.38 -6.80
N LYS A 229 3.16 -7.56 -6.20
CA LYS A 229 2.06 -8.48 -6.55
C LYS A 229 0.67 -7.86 -6.39
N LEU A 230 0.45 -7.00 -5.39
CA LEU A 230 -0.81 -6.30 -5.22
C LEU A 230 -1.11 -5.39 -6.42
N LEU A 231 -0.09 -4.70 -6.94
CA LEU A 231 -0.25 -3.80 -8.08
C LEU A 231 -0.45 -4.56 -9.39
N LYS A 232 0.18 -5.73 -9.54
CA LYS A 232 -0.10 -6.64 -10.65
C LYS A 232 -1.57 -7.05 -10.65
N GLU A 233 -2.06 -7.57 -9.52
CA GLU A 233 -3.45 -8.00 -9.35
C GLU A 233 -4.44 -6.83 -9.58
N ALA A 234 -4.12 -5.63 -9.11
CA ALA A 234 -4.93 -4.44 -9.36
C ALA A 234 -4.94 -4.06 -10.85
N ALA A 235 -3.79 -4.03 -11.52
CA ALA A 235 -3.70 -3.72 -12.95
C ALA A 235 -4.48 -4.74 -13.81
N GLU A 236 -4.41 -6.03 -13.46
CA GLU A 236 -5.17 -7.09 -14.10
C GLU A 236 -6.69 -6.93 -13.85
N SER A 237 -7.12 -6.71 -12.61
CA SER A 237 -8.52 -6.51 -12.23
C SER A 237 -9.14 -5.28 -12.92
N LEU A 238 -8.38 -4.19 -13.02
CA LEU A 238 -8.79 -3.01 -13.76
C LEU A 238 -8.96 -3.32 -15.25
N THR A 239 -7.99 -4.04 -15.84
CA THR A 239 -8.03 -4.43 -17.26
C THR A 239 -9.22 -5.32 -17.58
N ILE A 240 -9.52 -6.30 -16.72
CA ILE A 240 -10.70 -7.16 -16.85
C ILE A 240 -11.98 -6.33 -16.85
N SER A 241 -12.07 -5.31 -15.98
CA SER A 241 -13.24 -4.45 -15.87
C SER A 241 -13.42 -3.56 -17.09
N VAL A 242 -12.34 -2.97 -17.60
CA VAL A 242 -12.33 -2.14 -18.82
C VAL A 242 -12.66 -2.97 -20.06
N LYS A 243 -12.07 -4.16 -20.19
CA LYS A 243 -12.27 -5.05 -21.35
C LYS A 243 -13.49 -5.94 -21.26
N ARG A 244 -14.16 -5.99 -20.10
CA ARG A 244 -15.34 -6.82 -19.80
C ARG A 244 -15.14 -8.31 -20.10
N ARG A 245 -13.91 -8.82 -19.92
CA ARG A 245 -13.54 -10.23 -20.15
C ARG A 245 -12.41 -10.68 -19.24
N GLN A 246 -12.38 -11.97 -18.89
CA GLN A 246 -11.38 -12.54 -17.98
C GLN A 246 -9.99 -12.71 -18.62
N ARG A 247 -9.93 -13.13 -19.89
CA ARG A 247 -8.66 -13.33 -20.60
C ARG A 247 -8.14 -11.97 -21.09
N ILE A 248 -7.02 -11.54 -20.53
CA ILE A 248 -6.37 -10.26 -20.84
C ILE A 248 -4.92 -10.48 -21.28
N LYS A 249 -4.39 -9.58 -22.11
CA LYS A 249 -3.00 -9.61 -22.60
C LYS A 249 -2.18 -8.51 -21.91
N ALA A 250 -0.88 -8.75 -21.72
CA ALA A 250 0.05 -7.76 -21.16
C ALA A 250 0.04 -6.41 -21.93
N LYS A 251 -0.14 -6.46 -23.26
CA LYS A 251 -0.28 -5.25 -24.11
C LYS A 251 -1.50 -4.41 -23.71
N GLU A 252 -2.60 -5.03 -23.28
CA GLU A 252 -3.81 -4.33 -22.84
C GLU A 252 -3.61 -3.67 -21.48
N ILE A 253 -2.96 -4.36 -20.54
CA ILE A 253 -2.58 -3.78 -19.25
C ILE A 253 -1.67 -2.58 -19.45
N ARG A 254 -0.65 -2.72 -20.32
CA ARG A 254 0.24 -1.62 -20.71
C ARG A 254 -0.53 -0.43 -21.27
N GLN A 255 -1.52 -0.66 -22.13
CA GLN A 255 -2.30 0.41 -22.73
C GLN A 255 -3.11 1.17 -21.68
N ILE A 256 -3.74 0.47 -20.74
CA ILE A 256 -4.52 1.09 -19.66
C ILE A 256 -3.64 1.92 -18.74
N LEU A 257 -2.50 1.38 -18.30
CA LEU A 257 -1.56 2.13 -17.46
C LEU A 257 -0.94 3.33 -18.20
N LYS A 258 -0.73 3.21 -19.52
CA LYS A 258 -0.33 4.34 -20.38
C LYS A 258 -1.42 5.41 -20.39
N THR A 259 -2.68 5.05 -20.62
CA THR A 259 -3.80 5.99 -20.63
C THR A 259 -3.92 6.74 -19.31
N ILE A 260 -3.90 6.04 -18.17
CA ILE A 260 -3.96 6.68 -16.84
C ILE A 260 -2.83 7.70 -16.70
N ARG A 261 -1.59 7.28 -16.99
CA ARG A 261 -0.44 8.18 -16.92
C ARG A 261 -0.60 9.40 -17.82
N THR A 262 -0.94 9.22 -19.10
CA THR A 262 -1.03 10.34 -20.04
C THR A 262 -2.12 11.33 -19.64
N THR A 263 -3.26 10.83 -19.14
CA THR A 263 -4.34 11.68 -18.65
C THR A 263 -3.90 12.50 -17.43
N LEU A 264 -3.21 11.87 -16.47
CA LEU A 264 -2.71 12.57 -15.29
C LEU A 264 -1.63 13.61 -15.62
N MET A 265 -0.77 13.33 -16.61
CA MET A 265 0.24 14.29 -17.06
C MET A 265 -0.36 15.46 -17.83
N ALA A 266 -1.42 15.23 -18.62
CA ALA A 266 -2.11 16.29 -19.35
C ALA A 266 -2.94 17.21 -18.42
N GLY A 267 -3.49 16.66 -17.34
CA GLY A 267 -4.25 17.44 -16.34
C GLY A 267 -3.41 18.26 -15.37
N GLY A 268 -2.09 18.05 -15.31
CA GLY A 268 -1.16 18.82 -14.46
C GLY A 268 -0.48 20.01 -15.18
N GLN A 269 -0.92 20.34 -16.40
CA GLN A 269 -0.43 21.47 -17.20
C GLN A 269 -1.49 22.58 -17.37
N ALA A 270 -2.53 22.59 -16.52
CA ALA A 270 -3.59 23.59 -16.53
C ALA A 270 -3.55 24.45 -15.25
#